data_AF-A0AAE0S2S4-F1
#
_entry.id   AF-A0AAE0S2S4-F1
#
_cell.length_a   1.000
_cell.length_b   1.000
_cell.length_c   1.000
_cell.angle_alpha   90.00
_cell.angle_beta   90.00
_cell.angle_gamma   90.00
#
_symmetry.space_group_name_H-M   'P 1'
#
loop_
_entity.id
_entity.type
_entity.pdbx_description
1 polymer ?
#
loop_
_entity_poly.entity_id
_entity_poly.type
_entity_poly.pdbx_seq_one_letter_code
_entity_poly.pdbx_strand_id
1 'polypeptide(L)'
;MAYLTAYFSVSYILPLFIIYFRKKGFNSDFNKESVTAGYSGATPIMGGAVLVPAILISSLLWVWFNPYILVTLFILIAYSTIGFFDDYGKVKNKLLVEKGVIQKKIYSDTSEGLSEISRLALEFVAAGIAVVAIMYLDPEGRFYVQVPFIPLKEGLPDMHPVLYFTFAVFVIVGSANAVNMTDGLDSLVTIPLITTLFFIAAAAYIGGDNEWSYKLKLLFISNDIKEVAVLSFITIGVLIAFLKYNCPPAAIYMGDVGSLGLGGMIAVLFILLRAELFMPIVGGIFFISGLSSFIQRIWFQMMLRIKGRDYAEKNRFFFRAPYHHHQQVMFSSQEATVKSFYFRYFQKIGIKKIRKDAVPFMQALAKRNIQISFAEILETDRLLREVQTETDTLKSKRNKLSEQVAKEKGDARLPLIEEVKGINSQIKTLEDQSAQYEVNLLAALEIIPNPPLAEVLSGKDENDNTVVRTVGSPKTFPFRQKIIQNWTREFGYEECLPPLMVNPHILYGTGQLPKFEADLFQTKEGRFLIPTAEVPLTNIYADEIIPAENLPLQYTAFTPCFRSEAGSYGKDTKGYLRQHQFNKVELVWFTLPEQSEEAHQKMVSHAEHILQLLELPYRTMLLVRWGYGFFCGKML
;
A
#
# COMPACT_ATOMS: atom_id res chain seq x y z
N MET A 1 -29.86 7.27 -25.44
CA MET A 1 -28.89 7.95 -26.34
C MET A 1 -27.97 8.91 -25.61
N ALA A 2 -28.49 9.79 -24.73
CA ALA A 2 -27.69 10.70 -23.91
C ALA A 2 -26.56 9.99 -23.12
N TYR A 3 -26.89 8.93 -22.37
CA TYR A 3 -25.93 8.08 -21.65
C TYR A 3 -24.80 7.56 -22.55
N LEU A 4 -25.15 6.96 -23.70
CA LEU A 4 -24.17 6.34 -24.61
C LEU A 4 -23.23 7.38 -25.21
N THR A 5 -23.76 8.56 -25.57
CA THR A 5 -22.95 9.65 -26.11
C THR A 5 -21.87 10.06 -25.12
N ALA A 6 -22.26 10.27 -23.86
CA ALA A 6 -21.35 10.67 -22.80
C ALA A 6 -20.35 9.56 -22.42
N TYR A 7 -20.80 8.30 -22.40
CA TYR A 7 -19.96 7.14 -22.13
C TYR A 7 -18.87 6.96 -23.20
N PHE A 8 -19.26 7.03 -24.48
CA PHE A 8 -18.32 6.86 -25.59
C PHE A 8 -17.37 8.06 -25.70
N SER A 9 -17.85 9.30 -25.51
CA SER A 9 -16.98 10.48 -25.54
C SER A 9 -15.84 10.36 -24.54
N VAL A 10 -16.13 9.94 -23.31
CA VAL A 10 -15.09 9.74 -22.28
C VAL A 10 -14.22 8.53 -22.62
N SER A 11 -14.80 7.40 -23.02
CA SER A 11 -14.05 6.17 -23.33
C SER A 11 -13.02 6.37 -24.45
N TYR A 12 -13.27 7.24 -25.43
CA TYR A 12 -12.34 7.54 -26.52
C TYR A 12 -11.35 8.66 -26.19
N ILE A 13 -11.78 9.71 -25.49
CA ILE A 13 -10.95 10.92 -25.25
C ILE A 13 -10.01 10.71 -24.06
N LEU A 14 -10.49 10.06 -23.00
CA LEU A 14 -9.75 9.95 -21.73
C LEU A 14 -8.38 9.25 -21.87
N PRO A 15 -8.21 8.16 -22.65
CA PRO A 15 -6.89 7.56 -22.88
C PRO A 15 -5.86 8.54 -23.47
N LEU A 16 -6.28 9.37 -24.42
CA LEU A 16 -5.39 10.37 -25.05
C LEU A 16 -4.92 11.41 -24.03
N PHE A 17 -5.83 11.84 -23.15
CA PHE A 17 -5.52 12.77 -22.06
C PHE A 17 -4.61 12.15 -21.00
N ILE A 18 -4.80 10.88 -20.63
CA ILE A 18 -3.92 10.17 -19.68
C ILE A 18 -2.48 10.18 -20.21
N ILE A 19 -2.28 9.83 -21.49
CA ILE A 19 -0.96 9.83 -22.12
C ILE A 19 -0.36 11.24 -22.14
N TYR A 20 -1.15 12.24 -22.53
CA TYR A 20 -0.71 13.63 -22.59
C TYR A 20 -0.32 14.18 -21.21
N PHE A 21 -1.16 13.97 -20.19
CA PHE A 21 -0.93 14.44 -18.84
C PHE A 21 0.29 13.78 -18.19
N ARG A 22 0.48 12.47 -18.40
CA ARG A 22 1.70 11.76 -17.95
C ARG A 22 2.95 12.35 -18.59
N LYS A 23 2.95 12.57 -19.90
CA LYS A 23 4.09 13.16 -20.62
C LYS A 23 4.45 14.56 -20.14
N LYS A 24 3.45 15.34 -19.73
CA LYS A 24 3.62 16.72 -19.23
C LYS A 24 3.85 16.81 -17.71
N GLY A 25 3.73 15.70 -16.98
CA GLY A 25 3.94 15.68 -15.53
C GLY A 25 2.81 16.32 -14.72
N PHE A 26 1.56 16.28 -15.21
CA PHE A 26 0.37 16.77 -14.48
C PHE A 26 -0.04 15.78 -13.37
N ASN A 27 0.81 15.62 -12.35
CA ASN A 27 0.56 14.80 -11.17
C ASN A 27 0.97 15.56 -9.92
N SER A 28 0.44 15.15 -8.75
CA SER A 28 0.76 15.73 -7.44
C SER A 28 2.02 15.14 -6.81
N ASP A 29 2.41 13.93 -7.21
CA ASP A 29 3.42 13.14 -6.50
C ASP A 29 4.81 13.27 -7.11
N PHE A 30 5.83 13.36 -6.26
CA PHE A 30 7.24 13.37 -6.68
C PHE A 30 7.78 11.97 -7.03
N ASN A 31 7.05 10.91 -6.67
CA ASN A 31 7.50 9.53 -6.88
C ASN A 31 7.23 9.11 -8.33
N LYS A 32 8.27 8.75 -9.07
CA LYS A 32 8.18 8.41 -10.51
C LYS A 32 7.92 6.92 -10.78
N GLU A 33 7.84 6.11 -9.74
CA GLU A 33 7.85 4.64 -9.81
C GLU A 33 6.46 4.02 -9.66
N SER A 34 5.47 4.45 -10.47
CA SER A 34 4.27 3.64 -10.66
C SER A 34 4.21 3.11 -12.09
N VAL A 35 4.21 1.78 -12.21
CA VAL A 35 3.79 1.07 -13.42
C VAL A 35 2.35 0.66 -13.17
N THR A 36 1.40 1.43 -13.69
CA THR A 36 -0.03 1.17 -13.50
C THR A 36 -0.72 0.95 -14.84
N ALA A 37 -1.43 -0.18 -14.97
CA ALA A 37 -2.32 -0.50 -16.09
C ALA A 37 -1.71 -0.31 -17.50
N GLY A 38 -0.45 -0.69 -17.71
CA GLY A 38 0.24 -0.55 -19.00
C GLY A 38 0.78 0.86 -19.31
N TYR A 39 0.73 1.78 -18.35
CA TYR A 39 1.33 3.12 -18.46
C TYR A 39 2.54 3.26 -17.51
N SER A 40 3.59 3.94 -17.97
CA SER A 40 4.77 4.28 -17.17
C SER A 40 4.68 5.70 -16.58
N GLY A 41 5.02 5.88 -15.31
CA GLY A 41 5.15 7.19 -14.64
C GLY A 41 4.04 7.47 -13.63
N ALA A 42 4.14 8.59 -12.89
CA ALA A 42 3.16 8.92 -11.85
C ALA A 42 1.74 9.16 -12.39
N THR A 43 0.75 8.75 -11.60
CA THR A 43 -0.68 8.86 -11.93
C THR A 43 -1.09 10.34 -12.04
N PRO A 44 -1.67 10.78 -13.17
CA PRO A 44 -2.13 12.15 -13.30
C PRO A 44 -3.28 12.50 -12.36
N ILE A 45 -3.33 13.78 -12.00
CA ILE A 45 -4.49 14.43 -11.39
C ILE A 45 -5.23 15.24 -12.47
N MET A 46 -6.44 15.73 -12.19
CA MET A 46 -7.31 16.49 -13.12
C MET A 46 -8.14 15.66 -14.13
N GLY A 47 -8.55 14.44 -13.80
CA GLY A 47 -9.52 13.70 -14.61
C GLY A 47 -10.81 14.49 -14.90
N GLY A 48 -11.25 15.34 -13.96
CA GLY A 48 -12.39 16.24 -14.11
C GLY A 48 -12.30 17.18 -15.32
N ALA A 49 -11.09 17.53 -15.78
CA ALA A 49 -10.89 18.36 -16.97
C ALA A 49 -11.40 17.69 -18.26
N VAL A 50 -11.60 16.37 -18.26
CA VAL A 50 -12.23 15.61 -19.35
C VAL A 50 -13.70 15.34 -19.04
N LEU A 51 -14.02 15.00 -17.80
CA LEU A 51 -15.37 14.62 -17.40
C LEU A 51 -16.37 15.78 -17.51
N VAL A 52 -15.99 16.98 -17.04
CA VAL A 52 -16.89 18.14 -17.01
C VAL A 52 -17.25 18.60 -18.43
N PRO A 53 -16.30 18.79 -19.37
CA PRO A 53 -16.66 19.07 -20.76
C PRO A 53 -17.51 17.98 -21.40
N ALA A 54 -17.27 16.70 -21.10
CA ALA A 54 -18.10 15.61 -21.61
C ALA A 54 -19.56 15.71 -21.14
N ILE A 55 -19.79 16.09 -19.87
CA ILE A 55 -21.13 16.37 -19.33
C ILE A 55 -21.74 17.58 -20.04
N LEU A 56 -21.01 18.69 -20.18
CA LEU A 56 -21.51 19.92 -20.79
C LEU A 56 -21.89 19.72 -22.27
N ILE A 57 -21.01 19.10 -23.06
CA ILE A 57 -21.25 18.82 -24.48
C ILE A 57 -22.42 17.85 -24.64
N SER A 58 -22.47 16.78 -23.83
CA SER A 58 -23.60 15.85 -23.89
C SER A 58 -24.91 16.50 -23.47
N SER A 59 -24.87 17.44 -22.51
CA SER A 59 -26.06 18.19 -22.08
C SER A 59 -26.56 19.11 -23.19
N LEU A 60 -25.66 19.80 -23.89
CA LEU A 60 -25.99 20.63 -25.05
C LEU A 60 -26.71 19.86 -26.17
N LEU A 61 -26.40 18.56 -26.33
CA LEU A 61 -26.98 17.72 -27.37
C LEU A 61 -28.32 17.08 -26.98
N TRP A 62 -28.51 16.76 -25.70
CA TRP A 62 -29.58 15.85 -25.28
C TRP A 62 -30.52 16.37 -24.21
N VAL A 63 -30.16 17.44 -23.50
CA VAL A 63 -30.96 18.00 -22.40
C VAL A 63 -31.71 19.22 -22.88
N TRP A 64 -32.98 19.33 -22.50
CA TRP A 64 -33.73 20.55 -22.72
C TRP A 64 -33.39 21.60 -21.64
N PHE A 65 -32.85 22.74 -22.06
CA PHE A 65 -32.38 23.75 -21.11
C PHE A 65 -33.57 24.47 -20.48
N ASN A 66 -33.70 24.29 -19.17
CA ASN A 66 -34.64 24.97 -18.32
C ASN A 66 -33.90 25.56 -17.09
N PRO A 67 -34.55 26.38 -16.26
CA PRO A 67 -33.89 27.02 -15.14
C PRO A 67 -33.24 26.05 -14.14
N TYR A 68 -33.83 24.87 -13.93
CA TYR A 68 -33.28 23.81 -13.06
C TYR A 68 -31.94 23.28 -13.58
N ILE A 69 -31.88 22.98 -14.89
CA ILE A 69 -30.65 22.57 -15.57
C ILE A 69 -29.61 23.69 -15.57
N LEU A 70 -30.02 24.93 -15.84
CA LEU A 70 -29.10 26.07 -15.90
C LEU A 70 -28.40 26.32 -14.56
N VAL A 71 -29.13 26.28 -13.44
CA VAL A 71 -28.53 26.43 -12.10
C VAL A 71 -27.59 25.26 -11.80
N THR A 72 -27.97 24.04 -12.19
CA THR A 72 -27.15 22.84 -11.99
C THR A 72 -25.85 22.89 -12.78
N LEU A 73 -25.91 23.32 -14.05
CA LEU A 73 -24.72 23.48 -14.88
C LEU A 73 -23.85 24.66 -14.42
N PHE A 74 -24.48 25.74 -13.93
CA PHE A 74 -23.74 26.86 -13.33
C PHE A 74 -22.89 26.40 -12.15
N ILE A 75 -23.46 25.66 -11.19
CA ILE A 75 -22.67 25.20 -10.03
C ILE A 75 -21.56 24.23 -10.45
N LEU A 76 -21.85 23.32 -11.40
CA LEU A 76 -20.86 22.40 -11.96
C LEU A 76 -19.68 23.17 -12.55
N ILE A 77 -19.96 24.15 -13.43
CA ILE A 77 -18.92 24.97 -14.08
C ILE A 77 -18.15 25.79 -13.03
N ALA A 78 -18.85 26.46 -12.12
CA ALA A 78 -18.22 27.31 -11.11
C ALA A 78 -17.25 26.51 -10.23
N TYR A 79 -17.71 25.39 -9.68
CA TYR A 79 -16.90 24.57 -8.77
C TYR A 79 -15.78 23.83 -9.52
N SER A 80 -16.03 23.34 -10.74
CA SER A 80 -14.97 22.76 -11.56
C SER A 80 -13.92 23.77 -11.99
N THR A 81 -14.30 25.04 -12.18
CA THR A 81 -13.35 26.12 -12.48
C THR A 81 -12.48 26.43 -11.27
N ILE A 82 -13.07 26.51 -10.06
CA ILE A 82 -12.33 26.68 -8.81
C ILE A 82 -11.34 25.52 -8.62
N GLY A 83 -11.81 24.28 -8.76
CA GLY A 83 -10.99 23.07 -8.66
C GLY A 83 -9.87 23.01 -9.71
N PHE A 84 -10.12 23.49 -10.93
CA PHE A 84 -9.10 23.60 -11.98
C PHE A 84 -7.96 24.53 -11.61
N PHE A 85 -8.26 25.72 -11.09
CA PHE A 85 -7.22 26.65 -10.67
C PHE A 85 -6.43 26.12 -9.47
N ASP A 86 -7.09 25.39 -8.56
CA ASP A 86 -6.41 24.74 -7.44
C ASP A 86 -5.47 23.63 -7.92
N ASP A 87 -5.96 22.66 -8.68
CA ASP A 87 -5.15 21.56 -9.21
C ASP A 87 -4.00 22.05 -10.11
N TYR A 88 -4.26 23.03 -10.97
CA TYR A 88 -3.24 23.64 -11.80
C TYR A 88 -2.16 24.34 -10.96
N GLY A 89 -2.56 25.03 -9.90
CA GLY A 89 -1.64 25.64 -8.93
C GLY A 89 -0.73 24.59 -8.27
N LYS A 90 -1.30 23.47 -7.80
CA LYS A 90 -0.57 22.34 -7.23
C LYS A 90 0.48 21.79 -8.21
N VAL A 91 0.09 21.51 -9.46
CA VAL A 91 1.01 21.02 -10.50
C VAL A 91 2.11 22.04 -10.81
N LYS A 92 1.76 23.32 -10.97
CA LYS A 92 2.73 24.38 -11.27
C LYS A 92 3.77 24.51 -10.16
N ASN A 93 3.35 24.57 -8.91
CA ASN A 93 4.23 24.68 -7.75
C ASN A 93 5.16 23.46 -7.65
N LYS A 94 4.64 22.26 -7.93
CA LYS A 94 5.44 21.03 -7.99
C LYS A 94 6.53 21.09 -9.07
N LEU A 95 6.18 21.51 -10.29
CA LEU A 95 7.14 21.62 -11.39
C LEU A 95 8.25 22.65 -11.10
N LEU A 96 7.95 23.71 -10.34
CA LEU A 96 8.97 24.68 -9.90
C LEU A 96 9.96 24.08 -8.89
N VAL A 97 9.49 23.16 -8.04
CA VAL A 97 10.35 22.40 -7.11
C VAL A 97 11.24 21.42 -7.87
N GLU A 98 10.69 20.69 -8.84
CA GLU A 98 11.48 19.77 -9.67
C GLU A 98 12.56 20.49 -10.50
N LYS A 99 12.30 21.76 -10.88
CA LYS A 99 13.27 22.63 -11.55
C LYS A 99 14.28 23.29 -10.61
N GLY A 100 14.18 23.06 -9.29
CA GLY A 100 15.09 23.64 -8.29
C GLY A 100 14.91 25.14 -8.04
N VAL A 101 13.81 25.74 -8.52
CA VAL A 101 13.50 27.17 -8.31
C VAL A 101 12.96 27.43 -6.90
N ILE A 102 12.24 26.45 -6.34
CA ILE A 102 11.64 26.51 -5.00
C ILE A 102 12.13 25.30 -4.18
N GLN A 103 12.49 25.50 -2.92
CA GLN A 103 12.90 24.40 -2.03
C GLN A 103 11.72 23.50 -1.66
N LYS A 104 11.93 22.18 -1.62
CA LYS A 104 10.91 21.17 -1.27
C LYS A 104 10.26 21.39 0.11
N LYS A 105 10.99 22.01 1.07
CA LYS A 105 10.47 22.36 2.41
C LYS A 105 9.44 23.50 2.37
N ILE A 106 9.60 24.44 1.43
CA ILE A 106 8.60 25.50 1.20
C ILE A 106 7.36 24.89 0.54
N TYR A 107 7.55 23.94 -0.39
CA TYR A 107 6.43 23.23 -1.03
C TYR A 107 5.55 22.44 -0.05
N SER A 108 6.09 21.81 1.00
CA SER A 108 5.25 21.14 1.99
C SER A 108 4.41 22.12 2.81
N ASP A 109 4.93 23.32 3.04
CA ASP A 109 4.28 24.35 3.85
C ASP A 109 3.34 25.26 3.02
N THR A 110 3.57 25.35 1.70
CA THR A 110 2.77 26.12 0.73
C THR A 110 2.20 25.23 -0.37
N SER A 111 1.90 23.96 -0.07
CA SER A 111 1.40 22.95 -1.05
C SER A 111 0.04 23.28 -1.67
N GLU A 112 -0.46 24.48 -1.40
CA GLU A 112 -1.75 24.99 -1.82
C GLU A 112 -1.69 25.47 -3.28
N GLY A 113 -2.71 25.14 -4.06
CA GLY A 113 -2.95 25.80 -5.33
C GLY A 113 -3.54 27.18 -5.05
N LEU A 114 -4.85 27.23 -4.83
CA LEU A 114 -5.53 28.40 -4.27
C LEU A 114 -5.40 28.38 -2.74
N SER A 115 -5.30 29.57 -2.13
CA SER A 115 -5.37 29.66 -0.67
C SER A 115 -6.69 29.09 -0.16
N GLU A 116 -6.67 28.28 0.90
CA GLU A 116 -7.87 27.63 1.45
C GLU A 116 -9.02 28.63 1.69
N ILE A 117 -8.71 29.82 2.19
CA ILE A 117 -9.69 30.89 2.46
C ILE A 117 -10.30 31.40 1.15
N SER A 118 -9.48 31.63 0.13
CA SER A 118 -9.94 32.13 -1.17
C SER A 118 -10.80 31.10 -1.90
N ARG A 119 -10.40 29.82 -1.87
CA ARG A 119 -11.14 28.72 -2.45
C ARG A 119 -12.52 28.60 -1.81
N LEU A 120 -12.55 28.54 -0.48
CA LEU A 120 -13.79 28.44 0.29
C LEU A 120 -14.70 29.66 0.06
N ALA A 121 -14.14 30.88 0.05
CA ALA A 121 -14.92 32.09 -0.22
C ALA A 121 -15.58 32.06 -1.61
N LEU A 122 -14.85 31.62 -2.65
CA LEU A 122 -15.40 31.47 -4.00
C LEU A 122 -16.52 30.41 -4.05
N GLU A 123 -16.35 29.28 -3.34
CA GLU A 123 -17.39 28.25 -3.21
C GLU A 123 -18.67 28.83 -2.56
N PHE A 124 -18.54 29.53 -1.43
CA PHE A 124 -19.69 30.17 -0.76
C PHE A 124 -20.39 31.21 -1.64
N VAL A 125 -19.63 31.99 -2.42
CA VAL A 125 -20.21 32.98 -3.35
C VAL A 125 -20.99 32.28 -4.46
N ALA A 126 -20.41 31.27 -5.11
CA ALA A 126 -21.06 30.52 -6.18
C ALA A 126 -22.29 29.74 -5.65
N ALA A 127 -22.19 29.10 -4.48
CA ALA A 127 -23.34 28.48 -3.82
C ALA A 127 -24.43 29.49 -3.49
N GLY A 128 -24.06 30.67 -2.97
CA GLY A 128 -25.02 31.75 -2.67
C GLY A 128 -25.80 32.19 -3.91
N ILE A 129 -25.10 32.39 -5.05
CA ILE A 129 -25.74 32.72 -6.33
C ILE A 129 -26.69 31.60 -6.77
N ALA A 130 -26.24 30.34 -6.69
CA ALA A 130 -27.08 29.20 -7.06
C ALA A 130 -28.32 29.11 -6.18
N VAL A 131 -28.20 29.24 -4.86
CA VAL A 131 -29.33 29.17 -3.92
C VAL A 131 -30.31 30.32 -4.15
N VAL A 132 -29.82 31.55 -4.37
CA VAL A 132 -30.70 32.67 -4.74
C VAL A 132 -31.48 32.33 -6.01
N ALA A 133 -30.81 31.80 -7.04
CA ALA A 133 -31.48 31.38 -8.27
C ALA A 133 -32.54 30.29 -8.00
N ILE A 134 -32.24 29.28 -7.17
CA ILE A 134 -33.19 28.23 -6.76
C ILE A 134 -34.40 28.84 -6.04
N MET A 135 -34.18 29.77 -5.11
CA MET A 135 -35.26 30.44 -4.38
C MET A 135 -36.17 31.24 -5.32
N TYR A 136 -35.63 31.81 -6.40
CA TYR A 136 -36.42 32.46 -7.45
C TYR A 136 -37.25 31.49 -8.30
N LEU A 137 -36.88 30.20 -8.35
CA LEU A 137 -37.68 29.17 -9.05
C LEU A 137 -38.92 28.74 -8.28
N ASP A 138 -39.05 29.14 -7.01
CA ASP A 138 -40.25 28.92 -6.19
C ASP A 138 -40.88 30.28 -5.79
N PRO A 139 -41.70 30.88 -6.67
CA PRO A 139 -42.28 32.20 -6.45
C PRO A 139 -43.26 32.23 -5.26
N GLU A 140 -43.75 31.07 -4.82
CA GLU A 140 -44.67 30.97 -3.69
C GLU A 140 -43.94 31.04 -2.34
N GLY A 141 -42.61 31.10 -2.34
CA GLY A 141 -41.79 31.30 -1.14
C GLY A 141 -41.85 30.12 -0.18
N ARG A 142 -42.13 28.92 -0.70
CA ARG A 142 -42.28 27.70 0.11
C ARG A 142 -40.90 27.07 0.32
N PHE A 143 -40.33 27.23 1.51
CA PHE A 143 -38.98 26.73 1.84
C PHE A 143 -39.05 25.49 2.71
N TYR A 144 -39.87 24.54 2.26
CA TYR A 144 -40.04 23.26 2.92
C TYR A 144 -38.80 22.38 2.80
N VAL A 145 -38.51 21.66 3.89
CA VAL A 145 -37.49 20.62 3.92
C VAL A 145 -38.18 19.27 4.12
N GLN A 146 -38.00 18.34 3.17
CA GLN A 146 -38.58 17.01 3.31
C GLN A 146 -37.76 16.18 4.30
N VAL A 147 -38.41 15.76 5.39
CA VAL A 147 -37.80 14.85 6.36
C VAL A 147 -37.98 13.41 5.90
N PRO A 148 -36.91 12.61 5.78
CA PRO A 148 -37.01 11.22 5.38
C PRO A 148 -37.96 10.45 6.29
N PHE A 149 -38.76 9.55 5.69
CA PHE A 149 -39.70 8.67 6.39
C PHE A 149 -40.88 9.36 7.11
N ILE A 150 -41.00 10.69 7.04
CA ILE A 150 -42.18 11.41 7.54
C ILE A 150 -43.16 11.65 6.37
N PRO A 151 -44.42 11.21 6.48
CA PRO A 151 -45.42 11.42 5.44
C PRO A 151 -45.70 12.91 5.20
N LEU A 152 -45.79 13.32 3.93
CA LEU A 152 -46.07 14.72 3.53
C LEU A 152 -47.39 15.28 4.10
N LYS A 153 -48.34 14.43 4.49
CA LYS A 153 -49.61 14.82 5.12
C LYS A 153 -49.46 15.30 6.57
N GLU A 154 -48.36 14.96 7.24
CA GLU A 154 -48.12 15.29 8.66
C GLU A 154 -47.44 16.66 8.84
N GLY A 155 -47.16 17.36 7.73
CA GLY A 155 -46.60 18.70 7.69
C GLY A 155 -45.12 18.70 7.28
N LEU A 156 -44.81 19.49 6.25
CA LEU A 156 -43.43 19.86 5.94
C LEU A 156 -43.05 21.05 6.82
N PRO A 157 -41.96 20.98 7.62
CA PRO A 157 -41.50 22.14 8.35
C PRO A 157 -41.06 23.22 7.35
N ASP A 158 -41.73 24.36 7.40
CA ASP A 158 -41.36 25.54 6.63
C ASP A 158 -40.20 26.25 7.31
N MET A 159 -39.12 26.53 6.57
CA MET A 159 -38.00 27.30 7.08
C MET A 159 -38.14 28.77 6.69
N HIS A 160 -37.75 29.65 7.61
CA HIS A 160 -37.59 31.07 7.28
C HIS A 160 -36.61 31.23 6.09
N PRO A 161 -36.87 32.10 5.10
CA PRO A 161 -36.07 32.18 3.86
C PRO A 161 -34.56 32.36 4.10
N VAL A 162 -34.18 33.16 5.10
CA VAL A 162 -32.78 33.36 5.49
C VAL A 162 -32.14 32.09 6.08
N LEU A 163 -32.91 31.32 6.85
CA LEU A 163 -32.45 30.05 7.41
C LEU A 163 -32.30 29.02 6.31
N TYR A 164 -33.26 28.95 5.37
CA TYR A 164 -33.17 28.08 4.20
C TYR A 164 -31.97 28.45 3.32
N PHE A 165 -31.77 29.75 3.03
CA PHE A 165 -30.61 30.22 2.28
C PHE A 165 -29.31 29.75 2.92
N THR A 166 -29.16 30.01 4.22
CA THR A 166 -27.96 29.64 4.96
C THR A 166 -27.76 28.12 4.94
N PHE A 167 -28.82 27.36 5.22
CA PHE A 167 -28.82 25.90 5.21
C PHE A 167 -28.42 25.34 3.83
N ALA A 168 -29.08 25.77 2.75
CA ALA A 168 -28.84 25.29 1.40
C ALA A 168 -27.41 25.62 0.93
N VAL A 169 -26.89 26.81 1.24
CA VAL A 169 -25.49 27.16 0.96
C VAL A 169 -24.53 26.21 1.69
N PHE A 170 -24.77 25.94 2.98
CA PHE A 170 -23.97 24.99 3.74
C PHE A 170 -24.05 23.56 3.19
N VAL A 171 -25.23 23.13 2.70
CA VAL A 171 -25.40 21.83 2.05
C VAL A 171 -24.57 21.76 0.78
N ILE A 172 -24.59 22.79 -0.09
CA ILE A 172 -23.81 22.78 -1.34
C ILE A 172 -22.30 22.76 -1.06
N VAL A 173 -21.81 23.68 -0.23
CA VAL A 173 -20.38 23.78 0.10
C VAL A 173 -19.90 22.55 0.87
N GLY A 174 -20.68 22.10 1.86
CA GLY A 174 -20.36 20.93 2.67
C GLY A 174 -20.27 19.65 1.83
N SER A 175 -21.22 19.44 0.92
CA SER A 175 -21.26 18.25 0.07
C SER A 175 -20.17 18.24 -0.99
N ALA A 176 -19.87 19.38 -1.62
CA ALA A 176 -18.75 19.47 -2.56
C ALA A 176 -17.41 19.13 -1.89
N ASN A 177 -17.17 19.70 -0.70
CA ASN A 177 -15.97 19.39 0.07
C ASN A 177 -15.96 17.94 0.56
N ALA A 178 -17.10 17.38 0.96
CA ALA A 178 -17.19 15.98 1.36
C ALA A 178 -16.83 15.01 0.22
N VAL A 179 -17.28 15.30 -1.01
CA VAL A 179 -16.92 14.54 -2.22
C VAL A 179 -15.43 14.72 -2.54
N ASN A 180 -14.90 15.94 -2.45
CA ASN A 180 -13.47 16.20 -2.65
C ASN A 180 -12.59 15.40 -1.67
N MET A 181 -12.97 15.36 -0.39
CA MET A 181 -12.23 14.57 0.61
C MET A 181 -12.23 13.07 0.37
N THR A 182 -13.19 12.55 -0.40
CA THR A 182 -13.21 11.14 -0.78
C THR A 182 -12.43 10.85 -2.06
N ASP A 183 -12.06 11.89 -2.83
CA ASP A 183 -11.31 11.78 -4.08
C ASP A 183 -9.82 11.49 -3.82
N GLY A 184 -9.18 10.78 -4.74
CA GLY A 184 -7.82 10.26 -4.59
C GLY A 184 -7.76 8.81 -4.09
N LEU A 185 -8.90 8.17 -3.81
CA LEU A 185 -8.99 6.73 -3.54
C LEU A 185 -9.68 6.01 -4.70
N ASP A 186 -9.04 4.95 -5.16
CA ASP A 186 -9.43 4.15 -6.30
C ASP A 186 -10.93 3.77 -6.24
N SER A 187 -11.73 4.26 -7.20
CA SER A 187 -13.18 4.08 -7.35
C SER A 187 -14.11 4.59 -6.23
N LEU A 188 -13.60 5.01 -5.06
CA LEU A 188 -14.41 5.27 -3.86
C LEU A 188 -15.38 6.45 -4.02
N VAL A 189 -15.04 7.45 -4.84
CA VAL A 189 -15.95 8.58 -5.15
C VAL A 189 -16.94 8.23 -6.24
N THR A 190 -16.44 7.61 -7.29
CA THR A 190 -17.20 7.40 -8.53
C THR A 190 -18.44 6.53 -8.29
N ILE A 191 -18.34 5.47 -7.48
CA ILE A 191 -19.46 4.55 -7.22
C ILE A 191 -20.58 5.24 -6.43
N PRO A 192 -20.33 5.90 -5.28
CA PRO A 192 -21.38 6.61 -4.55
C PRO A 192 -21.97 7.80 -5.31
N LEU A 193 -21.20 8.46 -6.19
CA LEU A 193 -21.76 9.46 -7.11
C LEU A 193 -22.80 8.81 -8.05
N ILE A 194 -22.47 7.65 -8.64
CA ILE A 194 -23.39 6.92 -9.53
C ILE A 194 -24.67 6.51 -8.78
N THR A 195 -24.58 5.90 -7.60
CA THR A 195 -25.76 5.48 -6.83
C THR A 195 -26.64 6.67 -6.44
N THR A 196 -26.01 7.78 -6.09
CA THR A 196 -26.71 9.03 -5.77
C THR A 196 -27.44 9.60 -6.99
N LEU A 197 -26.79 9.62 -8.15
CA LEU A 197 -27.39 10.08 -9.40
C LEU A 197 -28.53 9.17 -9.87
N PHE A 198 -28.46 7.87 -9.62
CA PHE A 198 -29.58 6.96 -9.89
C PHE A 198 -30.81 7.30 -9.03
N PHE A 199 -30.61 7.57 -7.73
CA PHE A 199 -31.69 8.01 -6.86
C PHE A 199 -32.28 9.35 -7.33
N ILE A 200 -31.43 10.34 -7.64
CA ILE A 200 -31.84 11.65 -8.16
C ILE A 200 -32.62 11.49 -9.47
N ALA A 201 -32.15 10.66 -10.40
CA ALA A 201 -32.83 10.43 -11.67
C ALA A 201 -34.23 9.83 -11.47
N ALA A 202 -34.36 8.83 -10.59
CA ALA A 202 -35.64 8.23 -10.25
C ALA A 202 -36.57 9.24 -9.57
N ALA A 203 -36.06 9.99 -8.59
CA ALA A 203 -36.82 11.00 -7.86
C ALA A 203 -37.29 12.14 -8.77
N ALA A 204 -36.44 12.61 -9.69
CA ALA A 204 -36.79 13.63 -10.69
C ALA A 204 -37.87 13.13 -11.66
N TYR A 205 -37.74 11.89 -12.16
CA TYR A 205 -38.70 11.32 -13.10
C TYR A 205 -40.07 11.13 -12.45
N ILE A 206 -40.10 10.60 -11.21
CA ILE A 206 -41.33 10.34 -10.46
C ILE A 206 -41.95 11.65 -9.95
N GLY A 207 -41.16 12.54 -9.33
CA GLY A 207 -41.64 13.80 -8.75
C GLY A 207 -41.98 14.87 -9.79
N GLY A 208 -41.46 14.74 -11.02
CA GLY A 208 -41.86 15.57 -12.15
C GLY A 208 -43.13 15.11 -12.85
N ASP A 209 -43.65 13.92 -12.53
CA ASP A 209 -44.87 13.39 -13.13
C ASP A 209 -46.05 13.54 -12.18
N ASN A 210 -47.08 14.26 -12.60
CA ASN A 210 -48.22 14.55 -11.72
C ASN A 210 -48.97 13.28 -11.31
N GLU A 211 -49.13 12.30 -12.22
CA GLU A 211 -49.86 11.07 -11.94
C GLU A 211 -49.10 10.17 -10.98
N TRP A 212 -47.81 9.95 -11.23
CA TRP A 212 -46.96 9.13 -10.35
C TRP A 212 -46.73 9.78 -8.99
N SER A 213 -46.47 11.08 -8.96
CA SER A 213 -46.30 11.83 -7.72
C SER A 213 -47.55 11.74 -6.84
N TYR A 214 -48.75 11.89 -7.44
CA TYR A 214 -50.01 11.69 -6.73
C TYR A 214 -50.19 10.26 -6.21
N LYS A 215 -49.96 9.23 -7.04
CA LYS A 215 -50.11 7.81 -6.66
C LYS A 215 -49.18 7.41 -5.51
N LEU A 216 -47.95 7.91 -5.54
CA LEU A 216 -46.92 7.62 -4.54
C LEU A 216 -46.95 8.60 -3.35
N LYS A 217 -47.89 9.57 -3.35
CA LYS A 217 -48.00 10.62 -2.34
C LYS A 217 -46.66 11.36 -2.14
N LEU A 218 -46.00 11.68 -3.24
CA LEU A 218 -44.80 12.51 -3.29
C LEU A 218 -45.18 13.97 -3.61
N LEU A 219 -44.22 14.89 -3.42
CA LEU A 219 -44.39 16.28 -3.81
C LEU A 219 -44.23 16.38 -5.33
N PHE A 220 -45.24 16.92 -6.01
CA PHE A 220 -45.10 17.30 -7.42
C PHE A 220 -44.31 18.60 -7.49
N ILE A 221 -43.21 18.61 -8.25
CA ILE A 221 -42.30 19.77 -8.34
C ILE A 221 -42.62 20.56 -9.60
N SER A 222 -42.30 20.00 -10.76
CA SER A 222 -42.58 20.57 -12.08
C SER A 222 -42.33 19.50 -13.14
N ASN A 223 -43.03 19.53 -14.26
CA ASN A 223 -42.74 18.62 -15.37
C ASN A 223 -41.32 18.83 -15.95
N ASP A 224 -40.81 20.07 -15.87
CA ASP A 224 -39.48 20.43 -16.37
C ASP A 224 -38.35 19.80 -15.55
N ILE A 225 -38.61 19.39 -14.31
CA ILE A 225 -37.61 18.72 -13.47
C ILE A 225 -37.20 17.36 -14.04
N LYS A 226 -38.01 16.75 -14.93
CA LYS A 226 -37.68 15.46 -15.56
C LYS A 226 -36.38 15.50 -16.35
N GLU A 227 -35.98 16.65 -16.87
CA GLU A 227 -34.69 16.85 -17.55
C GLU A 227 -33.49 16.59 -16.62
N VAL A 228 -33.65 16.74 -15.31
CA VAL A 228 -32.64 16.36 -14.32
C VAL A 228 -32.32 14.86 -14.42
N ALA A 229 -33.31 14.01 -14.74
CA ALA A 229 -33.06 12.59 -14.95
C ALA A 229 -32.15 12.36 -16.17
N VAL A 230 -32.35 13.11 -17.27
CA VAL A 230 -31.50 13.03 -18.47
C VAL A 230 -30.06 13.46 -18.14
N LEU A 231 -29.89 14.60 -17.45
CA LEU A 231 -28.59 15.09 -16.99
C LEU A 231 -27.90 14.08 -16.03
N SER A 232 -28.67 13.43 -15.18
CA SER A 232 -28.17 12.42 -14.26
C SER A 232 -27.66 11.20 -15.03
N PHE A 233 -28.39 10.71 -16.04
CA PHE A 233 -27.93 9.61 -16.89
C PHE A 233 -26.72 9.97 -17.76
N ILE A 234 -26.59 11.22 -18.22
CA ILE A 234 -25.37 11.72 -18.86
C ILE A 234 -24.19 11.58 -17.91
N THR A 235 -24.35 12.09 -16.68
CA THR A 235 -23.29 12.05 -15.67
C THR A 235 -22.93 10.62 -15.28
N ILE A 236 -23.93 9.73 -15.12
CA ILE A 236 -23.68 8.30 -14.87
C ILE A 236 -22.89 7.68 -16.04
N GLY A 237 -23.19 8.03 -17.29
CA GLY A 237 -22.42 7.57 -18.46
C GLY A 237 -20.96 7.98 -18.40
N VAL A 238 -20.70 9.25 -18.07
CA VAL A 238 -19.34 9.80 -17.85
C VAL A 238 -18.63 9.06 -16.73
N LEU A 239 -19.29 8.86 -15.58
CA LEU A 239 -18.69 8.22 -14.41
C LEU A 239 -18.41 6.73 -14.62
N ILE A 240 -19.31 5.98 -15.28
CA ILE A 240 -19.05 4.57 -15.60
C ILE A 240 -17.90 4.44 -16.60
N ALA A 241 -17.80 5.34 -17.59
CA ALA A 241 -16.65 5.36 -18.49
C ALA A 241 -15.34 5.70 -17.75
N PHE A 242 -15.37 6.67 -16.83
CA PHE A 242 -14.24 7.05 -15.99
C PHE A 242 -13.80 5.93 -15.05
N LEU A 243 -14.73 5.17 -14.49
CA LEU A 243 -14.47 4.08 -13.53
C LEU A 243 -13.46 3.06 -14.07
N LYS A 244 -13.48 2.79 -15.39
CA LYS A 244 -12.50 1.92 -16.06
C LYS A 244 -11.04 2.34 -15.84
N TYR A 245 -10.80 3.64 -15.64
CA TYR A 245 -9.47 4.23 -15.48
C TYR A 245 -9.19 4.68 -14.04
N ASN A 246 -10.21 4.69 -13.19
CA ASN A 246 -10.12 5.11 -11.79
C ASN A 246 -10.20 3.93 -10.80
N CYS A 247 -10.48 2.71 -11.26
CA CYS A 247 -10.39 1.50 -10.46
C CYS A 247 -8.94 1.13 -10.10
N PRO A 248 -8.71 0.44 -8.97
CA PRO A 248 -7.37 0.04 -8.56
C PRO A 248 -6.71 -0.90 -9.57
N PRO A 249 -5.44 -0.67 -9.95
CA PRO A 249 -4.66 0.53 -9.66
C PRO A 249 -5.06 1.70 -10.58
N ALA A 250 -5.36 2.89 -10.02
CA ALA A 250 -5.86 4.01 -10.80
C ALA A 250 -4.86 4.52 -11.86
N ALA A 251 -5.35 4.72 -13.09
CA ALA A 251 -4.60 5.31 -14.18
C ALA A 251 -4.68 6.85 -14.18
N ILE A 252 -5.73 7.42 -13.59
CA ILE A 252 -5.96 8.87 -13.40
C ILE A 252 -6.90 9.12 -12.21
N TYR A 253 -6.63 10.18 -11.44
CA TYR A 253 -7.50 10.67 -10.37
C TYR A 253 -8.44 11.77 -10.87
N MET A 254 -9.63 11.90 -10.26
CA MET A 254 -10.62 12.88 -10.68
C MET A 254 -10.13 14.32 -10.44
N GLY A 255 -9.41 14.55 -9.33
CA GLY A 255 -8.90 15.86 -8.93
C GLY A 255 -10.01 16.80 -8.47
N ASP A 256 -9.62 17.91 -7.85
CA ASP A 256 -10.53 18.95 -7.36
C ASP A 256 -11.44 19.49 -8.47
N VAL A 257 -10.97 19.51 -9.73
CA VAL A 257 -11.78 19.87 -10.91
C VAL A 257 -13.09 19.06 -10.98
N GLY A 258 -12.99 17.75 -10.78
CA GLY A 258 -14.12 16.85 -10.93
C GLY A 258 -14.88 16.66 -9.64
N SER A 259 -14.17 16.50 -8.52
CA SER A 259 -14.78 16.15 -7.23
C SER A 259 -15.60 17.30 -6.65
N LEU A 260 -15.08 18.54 -6.69
CA LEU A 260 -15.85 19.73 -6.27
C LEU A 260 -17.04 19.95 -7.21
N GLY A 261 -16.80 19.92 -8.52
CA GLY A 261 -17.85 20.13 -9.54
C GLY A 261 -19.03 19.19 -9.40
N LEU A 262 -18.77 17.89 -9.32
CA LEU A 262 -19.81 16.87 -9.21
C LEU A 262 -20.46 16.84 -7.83
N GLY A 263 -19.71 17.09 -6.77
CA GLY A 263 -20.28 17.20 -5.43
C GLY A 263 -21.22 18.40 -5.28
N GLY A 264 -20.85 19.55 -5.84
CA GLY A 264 -21.72 20.74 -5.91
C GLY A 264 -22.95 20.50 -6.76
N MET A 265 -22.78 19.86 -7.92
CA MET A 265 -23.89 19.47 -8.81
C MET A 265 -24.91 18.59 -8.10
N ILE A 266 -24.46 17.51 -7.45
CA ILE A 266 -25.34 16.60 -6.70
C ILE A 266 -26.08 17.33 -5.58
N ALA A 267 -25.39 18.22 -4.87
CA ALA A 267 -26.02 18.98 -3.80
C ALA A 267 -27.16 19.87 -4.31
N VAL A 268 -26.92 20.60 -5.41
CA VAL A 268 -27.97 21.38 -6.08
C VAL A 268 -29.11 20.48 -6.56
N LEU A 269 -28.82 19.32 -7.14
CA LEU A 269 -29.86 18.40 -7.60
C LEU A 269 -30.75 17.90 -6.44
N PHE A 270 -30.19 17.59 -5.27
CA PHE A 270 -30.99 17.24 -4.09
C PHE A 270 -31.86 18.41 -3.60
N ILE A 271 -31.33 19.64 -3.61
CA ILE A 271 -32.07 20.85 -3.24
C ILE A 271 -33.24 21.08 -4.20
N LEU A 272 -32.99 20.99 -5.51
CA LEU A 272 -34.03 21.14 -6.53
C LEU A 272 -35.13 20.08 -6.41
N LEU A 273 -34.78 18.87 -5.98
CA LEU A 273 -35.72 17.77 -5.72
C LEU A 273 -36.38 17.82 -4.34
N ARG A 274 -36.10 18.84 -3.52
CA ARG A 274 -36.57 18.96 -2.13
C ARG A 274 -36.21 17.74 -1.27
N ALA A 275 -35.07 17.11 -1.56
CA ALA A 275 -34.61 15.86 -0.96
C ALA A 275 -33.29 16.04 -0.20
N GLU A 276 -33.01 17.25 0.30
CA GLU A 276 -31.74 17.63 0.93
C GLU A 276 -31.35 16.69 2.09
N LEU A 277 -32.31 16.29 2.91
CA LEU A 277 -32.10 15.39 4.05
C LEU A 277 -32.00 13.90 3.67
N PHE A 278 -32.26 13.52 2.42
CA PHE A 278 -31.95 12.17 1.92
C PHE A 278 -30.47 12.01 1.57
N MET A 279 -29.74 13.12 1.40
CA MET A 279 -28.34 13.09 0.98
C MET A 279 -27.41 12.36 1.98
N PRO A 280 -27.54 12.50 3.31
CA PRO A 280 -26.76 11.69 4.26
C PRO A 280 -27.03 10.18 4.15
N ILE A 281 -28.25 9.80 3.75
CA ILE A 281 -28.67 8.40 3.63
C ILE A 281 -28.17 7.82 2.31
N VAL A 282 -28.44 8.50 1.20
CA VAL A 282 -28.13 8.04 -0.16
C VAL A 282 -26.64 8.23 -0.47
N GLY A 283 -26.09 9.39 -0.10
CA GLY A 283 -24.68 9.74 -0.28
C GLY A 283 -23.75 9.13 0.77
N GLY A 284 -24.29 8.48 1.81
CA GLY A 284 -23.63 7.66 2.84
C GLY A 284 -22.15 7.95 3.09
N ILE A 285 -21.29 7.38 2.25
CA ILE A 285 -19.82 7.49 2.32
C ILE A 285 -19.32 8.95 2.30
N PHE A 286 -19.91 9.83 1.49
CA PHE A 286 -19.53 11.25 1.45
C PHE A 286 -19.81 11.92 2.79
N PHE A 287 -21.03 11.72 3.30
CA PHE A 287 -21.45 12.32 4.56
C PHE A 287 -20.59 11.81 5.73
N ILE A 288 -20.36 10.50 5.82
CA ILE A 288 -19.51 9.90 6.86
C ILE A 288 -18.07 10.42 6.77
N SER A 289 -17.52 10.56 5.56
CA SER A 289 -16.15 11.07 5.36
C SER A 289 -16.02 12.55 5.74
N GLY A 290 -16.99 13.39 5.38
CA GLY A 290 -17.03 14.79 5.80
C GLY A 290 -17.26 14.95 7.32
N LEU A 291 -18.25 14.24 7.85
CA LEU A 291 -18.65 14.31 9.26
C LEU A 291 -17.52 13.84 10.19
N SER A 292 -16.83 12.75 9.85
CA SER A 292 -15.71 12.25 10.65
C SER A 292 -14.56 13.25 10.74
N SER A 293 -14.25 13.94 9.64
CA SER A 293 -13.23 14.98 9.60
C SER A 293 -13.61 16.20 10.43
N PHE A 294 -14.89 16.58 10.37
CA PHE A 294 -15.44 17.66 11.19
C PHE A 294 -15.38 17.32 12.69
N ILE A 295 -15.86 16.15 13.09
CA ILE A 295 -15.80 15.65 14.48
C ILE A 295 -14.36 15.62 14.97
N GLN A 296 -13.43 15.09 14.17
CA GLN A 296 -12.01 15.02 14.50
C GLN A 296 -11.42 16.41 14.77
N ARG A 297 -11.77 17.41 13.94
CA ARG A 297 -11.28 18.79 14.07
C ARG A 297 -11.84 19.48 15.30
N ILE A 298 -13.15 19.31 15.59
CA ILE A 298 -13.78 19.85 16.81
C ILE A 298 -13.14 19.22 18.05
N TRP A 299 -12.99 17.90 18.06
CA TRP A 299 -12.37 17.19 19.17
C TRP A 299 -10.96 17.71 19.44
N PHE A 300 -10.15 17.87 18.39
CA PHE A 300 -8.80 18.42 18.52
C PHE A 300 -8.79 19.83 19.12
N GLN A 301 -9.63 20.73 18.62
CA GLN A 301 -9.73 22.11 19.13
C GLN A 301 -10.21 22.15 20.60
N MET A 302 -11.18 21.30 20.95
CA MET A 302 -11.69 21.19 22.30
C MET A 302 -10.62 20.65 23.27
N MET A 303 -9.94 19.57 22.90
CA MET A 303 -8.87 18.98 23.73
C MET A 303 -7.65 19.90 23.85
N LEU A 304 -7.33 20.65 22.79
CA LEU A 304 -6.25 21.64 22.81
C LEU A 304 -6.53 22.73 23.86
N ARG A 305 -7.78 23.20 23.96
CA ARG A 305 -8.20 24.21 24.94
C ARG A 305 -8.27 23.66 26.37
N ILE A 306 -8.70 22.41 26.55
CA ILE A 306 -8.95 21.83 27.89
C ILE A 306 -7.68 21.21 28.50
N LYS A 307 -6.90 20.47 27.71
CA LYS A 307 -5.80 19.61 28.19
C LYS A 307 -4.44 19.90 27.55
N GLY A 308 -4.36 20.91 26.68
CA GLY A 308 -3.13 21.28 26.00
C GLY A 308 -2.79 20.41 24.80
N ARG A 309 -1.72 20.80 24.08
CA ARG A 309 -1.36 20.26 22.77
C ARG A 309 -0.96 18.80 22.80
N ASP A 310 -0.13 18.41 23.77
CA ASP A 310 0.38 17.04 23.89
C ASP A 310 -0.76 16.02 24.07
N TYR A 311 -1.79 16.38 24.83
CA TYR A 311 -2.96 15.53 25.00
C TYR A 311 -3.79 15.44 23.71
N ALA A 312 -4.04 16.57 23.05
CA ALA A 312 -4.85 16.64 21.84
C ALA A 312 -4.22 15.88 20.66
N GLU A 313 -2.89 15.91 20.54
CA GLU A 313 -2.17 15.17 19.49
C GLU A 313 -2.16 13.67 19.73
N LYS A 314 -2.03 13.24 21.00
CA LYS A 314 -2.00 11.82 21.40
C LYS A 314 -3.38 11.17 21.42
N ASN A 315 -4.43 11.91 21.79
CA ASN A 315 -5.78 11.38 21.99
C ASN A 315 -6.71 11.89 20.87
N ARG A 316 -6.69 11.20 19.73
CA ARG A 316 -7.57 11.48 18.60
C ARG A 316 -8.91 10.75 18.75
N PHE A 317 -9.99 11.33 18.23
CA PHE A 317 -11.33 10.69 18.25
C PHE A 317 -11.38 9.50 17.28
N PHE A 318 -10.93 9.71 16.04
CA PHE A 318 -10.63 8.66 15.06
C PHE A 318 -9.11 8.51 14.94
N PHE A 319 -8.60 7.27 14.78
CA PHE A 319 -7.17 7.03 14.50
C PHE A 319 -6.64 7.90 13.34
N ARG A 320 -7.43 8.01 12.27
CA ARG A 320 -7.19 8.89 11.13
C ARG A 320 -8.53 9.43 10.63
N ALA A 321 -8.57 10.66 10.14
CA ALA A 321 -9.74 11.23 9.47
C ALA A 321 -9.30 11.76 8.10
N PRO A 322 -10.14 11.71 7.05
CA PRO A 322 -11.52 11.18 6.98
C PRO A 322 -11.71 9.68 7.30
N TYR A 323 -12.95 9.26 7.60
CA TYR A 323 -13.30 7.93 8.13
C TYR A 323 -12.81 6.75 7.28
N HIS A 324 -12.81 6.88 5.96
CA HIS A 324 -12.27 5.81 5.11
C HIS A 324 -10.76 5.59 5.34
N HIS A 325 -9.99 6.61 5.76
CA HIS A 325 -8.61 6.42 6.20
C HIS A 325 -8.52 5.78 7.59
N HIS A 326 -9.50 6.01 8.47
CA HIS A 326 -9.62 5.24 9.71
C HIS A 326 -9.81 3.76 9.38
N GLN A 327 -10.75 3.46 8.49
CA GLN A 327 -11.00 2.11 8.03
C GLN A 327 -9.77 1.53 7.33
N GLN A 328 -9.12 2.27 6.43
CA GLN A 328 -7.87 1.82 5.83
C GLN A 328 -6.81 1.55 6.87
N VAL A 329 -6.64 2.33 7.94
CA VAL A 329 -5.63 2.02 8.97
C VAL A 329 -6.05 0.82 9.83
N MET A 330 -7.35 0.62 10.06
CA MET A 330 -7.90 -0.48 10.85
C MET A 330 -7.93 -1.81 10.07
N PHE A 331 -8.15 -1.75 8.75
CA PHE A 331 -8.32 -2.88 7.84
C PHE A 331 -7.17 -3.07 6.86
N SER A 332 -6.29 -2.07 6.70
CA SER A 332 -4.91 -2.38 6.39
C SER A 332 -4.45 -3.19 7.59
N SER A 333 -4.39 -4.51 7.41
CA SER A 333 -3.25 -5.24 7.93
C SER A 333 -2.08 -4.30 7.77
N GLN A 334 -1.47 -3.85 8.88
CA GLN A 334 -0.32 -2.96 8.81
C GLN A 334 0.50 -3.47 7.64
N GLU A 335 0.57 -2.71 6.55
CA GLU A 335 1.75 -2.76 5.72
C GLU A 335 2.80 -2.14 6.63
N ALA A 336 3.20 -2.92 7.64
CA ALA A 336 4.59 -3.02 8.00
C ALA A 336 5.27 -3.02 6.64
N THR A 337 6.10 -2.01 6.39
CA THR A 337 7.11 -2.11 5.35
C THR A 337 7.76 -3.45 5.53
N VAL A 338 7.34 -4.43 4.74
CA VAL A 338 7.83 -5.76 4.81
C VAL A 338 8.78 -5.94 3.67
N LYS A 339 9.92 -6.39 4.13
CA LYS A 339 11.10 -6.78 3.41
C LYS A 339 11.34 -8.19 3.93
N SER A 340 11.62 -9.12 3.02
CA SER A 340 11.72 -10.57 3.25
C SER A 340 12.29 -10.98 4.59
N PHE A 341 11.76 -12.07 5.15
CA PHE A 341 12.39 -12.83 6.24
C PHE A 341 13.86 -13.20 5.91
N TYR A 342 14.19 -13.46 4.64
CA TYR A 342 15.52 -13.91 4.21
C TYR A 342 16.52 -12.76 3.96
N PHE A 343 16.08 -11.57 3.57
CA PHE A 343 16.96 -10.38 3.53
C PHE A 343 17.38 -9.94 4.95
N ARG A 344 16.71 -10.46 5.98
CA ARG A 344 17.05 -10.18 7.38
C ARG A 344 17.74 -11.28 8.14
N TYR A 345 17.86 -12.54 7.76
CA TYR A 345 18.56 -13.48 8.67
C TYR A 345 19.97 -12.97 9.07
N PHE A 346 20.68 -12.36 8.11
CA PHE A 346 21.94 -11.64 8.35
C PHE A 346 21.79 -10.29 9.08
N GLN A 347 20.72 -9.51 8.83
CA GLN A 347 20.40 -8.31 9.63
C GLN A 347 19.73 -8.60 10.99
N LYS A 348 19.33 -9.84 11.32
CA LYS A 348 18.47 -10.23 12.48
C LYS A 348 19.03 -11.32 13.41
N ILE A 349 20.23 -11.86 13.20
CA ILE A 349 21.09 -11.86 14.41
C ILE A 349 21.11 -10.41 14.87
N GLY A 350 21.35 -9.51 13.93
CA GLY A 350 21.36 -8.09 14.16
C GLY A 350 22.58 -7.77 14.97
N ILE A 351 23.37 -6.83 14.48
CA ILE A 351 24.50 -6.32 15.24
C ILE A 351 24.09 -5.83 16.65
N LYS A 352 22.79 -5.59 16.88
CA LYS A 352 22.17 -5.39 18.21
C LYS A 352 22.25 -6.60 19.14
N LYS A 353 21.95 -7.84 18.68
CA LYS A 353 22.04 -9.05 19.52
C LYS A 353 23.49 -9.46 19.75
N ILE A 354 24.35 -9.32 18.72
CA ILE A 354 25.81 -9.48 18.87
C ILE A 354 26.36 -8.45 19.85
N ARG A 355 25.84 -7.21 19.89
CA ARG A 355 26.24 -6.22 20.89
C ARG A 355 25.72 -6.51 22.30
N LYS A 356 24.44 -6.85 22.44
CA LYS A 356 23.77 -6.98 23.75
C LYS A 356 24.17 -8.27 24.48
N ASP A 357 24.26 -9.38 23.74
CA ASP A 357 24.46 -10.73 24.26
C ASP A 357 25.67 -11.41 23.58
N ALA A 358 26.74 -10.62 23.36
CA ALA A 358 27.93 -11.04 22.61
C ALA A 358 28.54 -12.34 23.15
N VAL A 359 28.68 -12.44 24.48
CA VAL A 359 29.35 -13.55 25.15
C VAL A 359 28.57 -14.87 25.00
N PRO A 360 27.26 -14.96 25.34
CA PRO A 360 26.46 -16.16 25.07
C PRO A 360 26.43 -16.56 23.59
N PHE A 361 26.34 -15.57 22.68
CA PHE A 361 26.33 -15.82 21.25
C PHE A 361 27.65 -16.41 20.74
N MET A 362 28.79 -15.85 21.19
CA MET A 362 30.12 -16.36 20.90
C MET A 362 30.35 -17.76 21.49
N GLN A 363 29.87 -18.02 22.71
CA GLN A 363 29.96 -19.35 23.34
C GLN A 363 29.16 -20.40 22.58
N ALA A 364 27.95 -20.07 22.11
CA ALA A 364 27.16 -20.96 21.28
C ALA A 364 27.86 -21.25 19.94
N LEU A 365 28.47 -20.25 19.32
CA LEU A 365 29.21 -20.42 18.06
C LEU A 365 30.57 -21.10 18.22
N ALA A 366 31.20 -21.04 19.39
CA ALA A 366 32.41 -21.81 19.69
C ALA A 366 32.15 -23.32 19.51
N LYS A 367 30.91 -23.77 19.75
CA LYS A 367 30.48 -25.13 19.43
C LYS A 367 30.56 -25.49 17.95
N ARG A 368 30.82 -24.57 16.99
CA ARG A 368 30.97 -24.84 15.54
C ARG A 368 32.40 -24.87 15.00
N ASN A 369 33.41 -24.54 15.80
CA ASN A 369 34.84 -24.54 15.40
C ASN A 369 35.25 -23.52 14.34
N ILE A 370 34.45 -22.46 14.15
CA ILE A 370 34.76 -21.44 13.14
C ILE A 370 35.43 -20.28 13.84
N GLN A 371 36.61 -19.88 13.35
CA GLN A 371 37.29 -18.68 13.81
C GLN A 371 36.63 -17.46 13.16
N ILE A 372 35.82 -16.74 13.92
CA ILE A 372 35.19 -15.48 13.49
C ILE A 372 35.78 -14.37 14.36
N SER A 373 36.33 -13.33 13.73
CA SER A 373 36.85 -12.15 14.42
C SER A 373 35.69 -11.24 14.84
N PHE A 374 35.05 -11.54 15.97
CA PHE A 374 33.99 -10.70 16.52
C PHE A 374 34.47 -9.29 16.89
N ALA A 375 35.76 -9.14 17.19
CA ALA A 375 36.37 -7.85 17.48
C ALA A 375 36.29 -6.90 16.27
N GLU A 376 36.63 -7.39 15.07
CA GLU A 376 36.54 -6.61 13.83
C GLU A 376 35.10 -6.22 13.47
N ILE A 377 34.15 -7.12 13.70
CA ILE A 377 32.73 -6.87 13.45
C ILE A 377 32.18 -5.79 14.39
N LEU A 378 32.51 -5.88 15.69
CA LEU A 378 32.10 -4.89 16.68
C LEU A 378 32.78 -3.53 16.47
N GLU A 379 34.03 -3.52 16.02
CA GLU A 379 34.76 -2.31 15.66
C GLU A 379 34.16 -1.64 14.43
N THR A 380 33.82 -2.41 13.39
CA THR A 380 33.16 -1.89 12.18
C THR A 380 31.78 -1.30 12.51
N ASP A 381 30.99 -1.93 13.39
CA ASP A 381 29.72 -1.35 13.89
C ASP A 381 29.93 -0.06 14.69
N ARG A 382 31.00 0.01 15.50
CA ARG A 382 31.33 1.22 16.25
C ARG A 382 31.62 2.38 15.30
N LEU A 383 32.51 2.16 14.33
CA LEU A 383 32.89 3.16 13.33
C LEU A 383 31.69 3.62 12.50
N LEU A 384 30.83 2.69 12.06
CA LEU A 384 29.60 3.02 11.35
C LEU A 384 28.71 3.97 12.17
N ARG A 385 28.51 3.70 13.47
CA ARG A 385 27.69 4.53 14.34
C ARG A 385 28.30 5.90 14.62
N GLU A 386 29.61 5.97 14.76
CA GLU A 386 30.33 7.23 14.94
C GLU A 386 30.16 8.13 13.71
N VAL A 387 30.38 7.58 12.52
CA VAL A 387 30.20 8.30 11.24
C VAL A 387 28.74 8.73 11.04
N GLN A 388 27.77 7.88 11.35
CA GLN A 388 26.34 8.23 11.26
C GLN A 388 25.98 9.36 12.24
N THR A 389 26.48 9.30 13.47
CA THR A 389 26.23 10.34 14.50
C THR A 389 26.86 11.67 14.10
N GLU A 390 28.08 11.64 13.57
CA GLU A 390 28.77 12.82 13.05
C GLU A 390 28.03 13.42 11.85
N THR A 391 27.55 12.57 10.94
CA THR A 391 26.74 12.98 9.78
C THR A 391 25.45 13.69 10.22
N ASP A 392 24.74 13.15 11.21
CA ASP A 392 23.51 13.76 11.74
C ASP A 392 23.79 15.09 12.44
N THR A 393 24.91 15.17 13.16
CA THR A 393 25.38 16.41 13.81
C THR A 393 25.68 17.49 12.77
N LEU A 394 26.37 17.14 11.69
CA LEU A 394 26.67 18.06 10.58
C LEU A 394 25.42 18.44 9.80
N LYS A 395 24.47 17.52 9.57
CA LYS A 395 23.17 17.83 8.96
C LYS A 395 22.39 18.83 9.81
N SER A 396 22.41 18.68 11.13
CA SER A 396 21.80 19.63 12.07
C SER A 396 22.51 20.99 12.04
N LYS A 397 23.85 21.02 12.06
CA LYS A 397 24.65 22.26 11.96
C LYS A 397 24.39 22.98 10.64
N ARG A 398 24.38 22.26 9.51
CA ARG A 398 24.06 22.77 8.17
C ARG A 398 22.68 23.41 8.13
N ASN A 399 21.66 22.78 8.74
CA ASN A 399 20.30 23.31 8.75
C ASN A 399 20.24 24.65 9.50
N LYS A 400 20.88 24.74 10.68
CA LYS A 400 20.98 26.00 11.45
C LYS A 400 21.69 27.11 10.67
N LEU A 401 22.81 26.79 10.02
CA LEU A 401 23.55 27.75 9.20
C LEU A 401 22.76 28.16 7.95
N SER A 402 22.03 27.25 7.33
CA SER A 402 21.18 27.55 6.16
C SER A 402 20.05 28.52 6.52
N GLU A 403 19.50 28.42 7.73
CA GLU A 403 18.52 29.37 8.26
C GLU A 403 19.13 30.75 8.54
N GLN A 404 20.39 30.80 9.02
CA GLN A 404 21.13 32.06 9.20
C GLN A 404 21.45 32.72 7.84
N VAL A 405 21.88 31.94 6.84
CA VAL A 405 22.11 32.41 5.46
C VAL A 405 20.86 33.04 4.84
N ALA A 406 19.67 32.58 5.21
CA ALA A 406 18.41 33.12 4.72
C ALA A 406 18.02 34.46 5.39
N LYS A 407 18.55 34.74 6.60
CA LYS A 407 18.27 35.96 7.37
C LYS A 407 19.25 37.09 7.06
N GLU A 408 20.51 36.78 6.79
CA GLU A 408 21.57 37.75 6.51
C GLU A 408 21.55 38.28 5.06
N LYS A 409 21.93 39.55 4.86
CA LYS A 409 22.01 40.23 3.55
C LYS A 409 23.37 40.90 3.37
N GLY A 410 23.80 41.06 2.13
CA GLY A 410 25.08 41.73 1.79
C GLY A 410 26.32 40.89 2.11
N ASP A 411 27.45 41.56 2.36
CA ASP A 411 28.77 40.92 2.48
C ASP A 411 28.88 39.93 3.66
N ALA A 412 28.07 40.10 4.70
CA ALA A 412 27.98 39.19 5.84
C ALA A 412 27.45 37.78 5.47
N ARG A 413 26.80 37.62 4.31
CA ARG A 413 26.24 36.35 3.84
C ARG A 413 27.28 35.43 3.19
N LEU A 414 28.32 36.01 2.57
CA LEU A 414 29.36 35.27 1.83
C LEU A 414 30.09 34.21 2.68
N PRO A 415 30.60 34.51 3.88
CA PRO A 415 31.30 33.50 4.70
C PRO A 415 30.39 32.35 5.15
N LEU A 416 29.10 32.63 5.41
CA LEU A 416 28.13 31.60 5.80
C LEU A 416 27.82 30.62 4.65
N ILE A 417 27.79 31.11 3.41
CA ILE A 417 27.62 30.24 2.22
C ILE A 417 28.85 29.33 2.06
N GLU A 418 30.05 29.86 2.30
CA GLU A 418 31.29 29.08 2.22
C GLU A 418 31.35 28.00 3.30
N GLU A 419 30.93 28.31 4.54
CA GLU A 419 30.83 27.32 5.62
C GLU A 419 29.79 26.23 5.30
N VAL A 420 28.63 26.58 4.76
CA VAL A 420 27.61 25.61 4.33
C VAL A 420 28.14 24.70 3.21
N LYS A 421 28.90 25.25 2.25
CA LYS A 421 29.56 24.44 1.21
C LYS A 421 30.58 23.47 1.80
N GLY A 422 31.40 23.92 2.75
CA GLY A 422 32.35 23.08 3.48
C GLY A 422 31.67 21.92 4.20
N ILE A 423 30.57 22.20 4.93
CA ILE A 423 29.80 21.17 5.63
C ILE A 423 29.14 20.19 4.67
N ASN A 424 28.61 20.64 3.53
CA ASN A 424 28.06 19.73 2.52
C ASN A 424 29.11 18.77 1.95
N SER A 425 30.35 19.25 1.76
CA SER A 425 31.46 18.39 1.34
C SER A 425 31.80 17.36 2.41
N GLN A 426 31.82 17.75 3.69
CA GLN A 426 32.07 16.83 4.81
C GLN A 426 30.97 15.77 4.96
N ILE A 427 29.70 16.18 4.85
CA ILE A 427 28.54 15.26 4.87
C ILE A 427 28.70 14.22 3.75
N LYS A 428 29.04 14.64 2.53
CA LYS A 428 29.22 13.71 1.42
C LYS A 428 30.31 12.68 1.70
N THR A 429 31.47 13.11 2.20
CA THR A 429 32.57 12.20 2.57
C THR A 429 32.14 11.19 3.64
N LEU A 430 31.42 11.63 4.67
CA LEU A 430 30.93 10.75 5.73
C LEU A 430 29.83 9.80 5.26
N GLU A 431 28.95 10.24 4.35
CA GLU A 431 27.94 9.36 3.74
C GLU A 431 28.59 8.26 2.90
N ASP A 432 29.63 8.59 2.12
CA ASP A 432 30.41 7.60 1.36
C ASP A 432 31.14 6.61 2.30
N GLN A 433 31.70 7.09 3.41
CA GLN A 433 32.32 6.25 4.44
C GLN A 433 31.30 5.34 5.13
N SER A 434 30.13 5.87 5.48
CA SER A 434 29.03 5.10 6.08
C SER A 434 28.59 3.96 5.16
N ALA A 435 28.42 4.24 3.86
CA ALA A 435 28.07 3.22 2.87
C ALA A 435 29.13 2.11 2.80
N GLN A 436 30.42 2.47 2.83
CA GLN A 436 31.50 1.47 2.82
C GLN A 436 31.50 0.60 4.08
N TYR A 437 31.29 1.18 5.26
CA TYR A 437 31.20 0.43 6.51
C TYR A 437 29.97 -0.48 6.55
N GLU A 438 28.84 -0.06 5.98
CA GLU A 438 27.65 -0.91 5.85
C GLU A 438 27.92 -2.14 4.99
N VAL A 439 28.58 -1.96 3.83
CA VAL A 439 28.97 -3.08 2.96
C VAL A 439 29.92 -4.05 3.67
N ASN A 440 30.95 -3.53 4.35
CA ASN A 440 31.92 -4.35 5.07
C ASN A 440 31.26 -5.12 6.23
N LEU A 441 30.37 -4.46 6.97
CA LEU A 441 29.63 -5.07 8.05
C LEU A 441 28.69 -6.17 7.54
N LEU A 442 27.99 -5.95 6.44
CA LEU A 442 27.12 -6.97 5.83
C LEU A 442 27.93 -8.19 5.38
N ALA A 443 29.03 -7.99 4.66
CA ALA A 443 29.90 -9.09 4.23
C ALA A 443 30.43 -9.91 5.42
N ALA A 444 30.79 -9.25 6.53
CA ALA A 444 31.27 -9.93 7.73
C ALA A 444 30.14 -10.67 8.49
N LEU A 445 28.89 -10.20 8.39
CA LEU A 445 27.73 -10.89 8.96
C LEU A 445 27.32 -12.12 8.11
N GLU A 446 27.48 -12.05 6.78
CA GLU A 446 27.12 -13.12 5.84
C GLU A 446 27.85 -14.45 6.06
N ILE A 447 29.04 -14.40 6.65
CA ILE A 447 29.85 -15.59 6.94
C ILE A 447 29.54 -16.25 8.30
N ILE A 448 28.68 -15.63 9.12
CA ILE A 448 28.33 -16.16 10.44
C ILE A 448 27.23 -17.22 10.32
N PRO A 449 27.48 -18.48 10.73
CA PRO A 449 26.45 -19.53 10.71
C PRO A 449 25.43 -19.37 11.84
N ASN A 450 24.34 -20.12 11.78
CA ASN A 450 23.35 -20.15 12.86
C ASN A 450 23.94 -20.74 14.16
N PRO A 451 23.84 -20.10 15.34
CA PRO A 451 24.22 -20.74 16.58
C PRO A 451 23.42 -22.04 16.80
N PRO A 452 24.07 -23.16 17.18
CA PRO A 452 23.37 -24.38 17.58
C PRO A 452 22.45 -24.14 18.79
N LEU A 453 21.34 -24.86 18.85
CA LEU A 453 20.48 -24.86 20.05
C LEU A 453 21.23 -25.44 21.25
N ALA A 454 20.80 -25.07 22.46
CA ALA A 454 21.48 -25.45 23.71
C ALA A 454 21.63 -26.97 23.87
N GLU A 455 20.62 -27.72 23.43
CA GLU A 455 20.52 -29.19 23.44
C GLU A 455 21.54 -29.88 22.52
N VAL A 456 22.08 -29.17 21.52
CA VAL A 456 23.05 -29.75 20.60
C VAL A 456 24.41 -29.89 21.29
N LEU A 457 24.89 -31.13 21.36
CA LEU A 457 26.16 -31.50 21.97
C LEU A 457 27.35 -31.11 21.09
N SER A 458 28.49 -30.85 21.73
CA SER A 458 29.76 -30.63 21.05
C SER A 458 30.39 -31.97 20.69
N GLY A 459 30.81 -32.14 19.44
CA GLY A 459 31.55 -33.30 18.96
C GLY A 459 32.64 -32.90 17.95
N LYS A 460 33.56 -33.81 17.64
CA LYS A 460 34.67 -33.62 16.71
C LYS A 460 34.34 -34.07 15.29
N ASP A 461 33.53 -35.12 15.14
CA ASP A 461 33.15 -35.69 13.85
C ASP A 461 31.82 -36.46 13.94
N GLU A 462 31.45 -37.12 12.85
CA GLU A 462 30.22 -37.92 12.71
C GLU A 462 30.12 -39.12 13.68
N ASN A 463 31.21 -39.54 14.31
CA ASN A 463 31.19 -40.63 15.30
C ASN A 463 30.63 -40.20 16.66
N ASP A 464 30.59 -38.89 16.93
CA ASP A 464 30.04 -38.34 18.17
C ASP A 464 28.51 -38.10 18.09
N ASN A 465 27.88 -38.44 16.96
CA ASN A 465 26.44 -38.34 16.79
C ASN A 465 25.68 -39.24 17.78
N THR A 466 24.60 -38.73 18.36
CA THR A 466 23.83 -39.47 19.37
C THR A 466 22.63 -40.17 18.74
N VAL A 467 22.50 -41.49 18.96
CA VAL A 467 21.30 -42.24 18.56
C VAL A 467 20.13 -41.81 19.44
N VAL A 468 19.12 -41.19 18.84
CA VAL A 468 17.87 -40.81 19.53
C VAL A 468 16.90 -41.98 19.54
N ARG A 469 16.81 -42.71 18.42
CA ARG A 469 15.87 -43.83 18.27
C ARG A 469 16.37 -44.86 17.28
N THR A 470 15.97 -46.13 17.47
CA THR A 470 16.22 -47.24 16.54
C THR A 470 14.92 -48.01 16.31
N VAL A 471 14.57 -48.30 15.05
CA VAL A 471 13.35 -49.02 14.67
C VAL A 471 13.69 -50.15 13.69
N GLY A 472 13.20 -51.36 13.99
CA GLY A 472 13.41 -52.57 13.19
C GLY A 472 14.76 -53.28 13.46
N SER A 473 14.98 -54.41 12.79
CA SER A 473 16.26 -55.13 12.77
C SER A 473 16.72 -55.30 11.31
N PRO A 474 18.03 -55.14 10.99
CA PRO A 474 18.53 -55.25 9.62
C PRO A 474 18.11 -56.59 8.98
N LYS A 475 17.34 -56.51 7.89
CA LYS A 475 16.91 -57.66 7.08
C LYS A 475 17.32 -57.44 5.62
N THR A 476 17.56 -58.53 4.90
CA THR A 476 17.77 -58.53 3.44
C THR A 476 16.42 -58.55 2.72
N PHE A 477 16.10 -57.50 1.96
CA PHE A 477 14.85 -57.43 1.20
C PHE A 477 15.01 -56.96 -0.26
N PRO A 478 14.16 -57.47 -1.18
CA PRO A 478 14.00 -56.98 -2.54
C PRO A 478 13.09 -55.75 -2.61
N PHE A 479 13.46 -54.81 -3.47
CA PHE A 479 12.96 -53.42 -3.56
C PHE A 479 11.53 -53.29 -4.14
N ARG A 480 10.70 -52.38 -3.58
CA ARG A 480 9.44 -51.86 -4.18
C ARG A 480 9.30 -50.34 -3.93
N GLN A 481 8.86 -49.60 -4.95
CA GLN A 481 8.60 -48.15 -4.90
C GLN A 481 7.10 -47.82 -4.89
N LYS A 482 6.68 -46.92 -3.99
CA LYS A 482 5.57 -45.93 -4.12
C LYS A 482 5.62 -44.97 -2.92
N ILE A 483 6.29 -43.81 -3.05
CA ILE A 483 6.56 -42.88 -1.92
C ILE A 483 5.77 -41.57 -2.03
N ILE A 484 5.49 -41.07 -3.24
CA ILE A 484 4.97 -39.70 -3.43
C ILE A 484 3.47 -39.56 -3.07
N GLN A 485 2.65 -40.60 -3.26
CA GLN A 485 1.19 -40.51 -3.02
C GLN A 485 0.80 -40.32 -1.55
N ASN A 486 1.69 -40.67 -0.61
CA ASN A 486 1.38 -40.64 0.82
C ASN A 486 1.55 -39.23 1.42
N TRP A 487 2.52 -38.45 0.94
CA TRP A 487 2.79 -37.10 1.45
C TRP A 487 1.64 -36.13 1.24
N THR A 488 1.01 -36.16 0.06
CA THR A 488 -0.07 -35.25 -0.30
C THR A 488 -1.41 -35.69 0.29
N ARG A 489 -1.71 -37.00 0.29
CA ARG A 489 -3.01 -37.52 0.74
C ARG A 489 -3.13 -37.77 2.23
N GLU A 490 -2.05 -38.17 2.91
CA GLU A 490 -2.09 -38.57 4.32
C GLU A 490 -1.60 -37.45 5.26
N PHE A 491 -0.63 -36.65 4.83
CA PHE A 491 -0.02 -35.61 5.68
C PHE A 491 -0.34 -34.16 5.28
N GLY A 492 -1.06 -33.95 4.18
CA GLY A 492 -1.61 -32.65 3.79
C GLY A 492 -0.59 -31.65 3.22
N TYR A 493 0.56 -32.12 2.72
CA TYR A 493 1.53 -31.25 2.04
C TYR A 493 1.01 -30.76 0.69
N GLU A 494 1.27 -29.49 0.38
CA GLU A 494 1.08 -28.94 -0.95
C GLU A 494 2.22 -29.37 -1.87
N GLU A 495 1.89 -30.04 -2.98
CA GLU A 495 2.87 -30.48 -3.97
C GLU A 495 3.24 -29.34 -4.92
N CYS A 496 4.53 -29.07 -5.04
CA CYS A 496 5.08 -28.04 -5.91
C CYS A 496 6.01 -28.63 -6.97
N LEU A 497 6.01 -28.00 -8.15
CA LEU A 497 7.00 -28.23 -9.21
C LEU A 497 7.93 -27.02 -9.32
N PRO A 498 8.97 -26.93 -8.47
CA PRO A 498 9.84 -25.76 -8.47
C PRO A 498 10.80 -25.72 -9.67
N PRO A 499 11.29 -24.54 -10.08
CA PRO A 499 12.35 -24.42 -11.07
C PRO A 499 13.63 -25.15 -10.65
N LEU A 500 14.29 -25.82 -11.60
CA LEU A 500 15.57 -26.51 -11.36
C LEU A 500 16.80 -25.59 -11.48
N MET A 501 16.60 -24.37 -11.98
CA MET A 501 17.61 -23.33 -12.09
C MET A 501 17.15 -22.09 -11.34
N VAL A 502 18.05 -21.51 -10.54
CA VAL A 502 17.77 -20.33 -9.74
C VAL A 502 18.81 -19.23 -9.99
N ASN A 503 18.40 -17.99 -9.78
CA ASN A 503 19.31 -16.86 -9.80
C ASN A 503 20.22 -16.87 -8.54
N PRO A 504 21.42 -16.26 -8.58
CA PRO A 504 22.36 -16.29 -7.46
C PRO A 504 21.76 -15.79 -6.13
N HIS A 505 20.96 -14.73 -6.14
CA HIS A 505 20.34 -14.16 -4.93
C HIS A 505 19.46 -15.16 -4.14
N ILE A 506 18.86 -16.15 -4.80
CA ILE A 506 18.04 -17.19 -4.16
C ILE A 506 18.91 -18.12 -3.28
N LEU A 507 20.15 -18.39 -3.71
CA LEU A 507 21.10 -19.25 -2.99
C LEU A 507 21.71 -18.57 -1.76
N TYR A 508 21.72 -17.24 -1.71
CA TYR A 508 22.06 -16.52 -0.48
C TYR A 508 20.97 -16.70 0.59
N GLY A 509 19.70 -16.76 0.17
CA GLY A 509 18.56 -16.97 1.08
C GLY A 509 18.64 -18.29 1.85
N THR A 510 19.10 -19.37 1.21
CA THR A 510 19.25 -20.70 1.84
C THR A 510 20.69 -21.07 2.20
N GLY A 511 21.65 -20.18 2.00
CA GLY A 511 22.99 -20.23 2.61
C GLY A 511 24.00 -21.06 1.86
N GLN A 512 23.71 -21.41 0.61
CA GLN A 512 24.67 -22.06 -0.28
C GLN A 512 25.70 -21.05 -0.77
N LEU A 513 25.29 -19.82 -1.08
CA LEU A 513 26.22 -18.72 -1.36
C LEU A 513 26.41 -17.82 -0.13
N PRO A 514 27.61 -17.23 0.06
CA PRO A 514 28.80 -17.36 -0.80
C PRO A 514 29.68 -18.59 -0.47
N LYS A 515 29.44 -19.28 0.65
CA LYS A 515 30.40 -20.23 1.23
C LYS A 515 30.58 -21.54 0.46
N PHE A 516 29.51 -22.08 -0.14
CA PHE A 516 29.48 -23.40 -0.78
C PHE A 516 29.35 -23.29 -2.30
N GLU A 517 29.88 -22.23 -2.91
CA GLU A 517 29.83 -22.03 -4.36
C GLU A 517 30.45 -23.22 -5.13
N ALA A 518 31.55 -23.78 -4.62
CA ALA A 518 32.23 -24.93 -5.22
C ALA A 518 31.37 -26.20 -5.28
N ASP A 519 30.33 -26.30 -4.45
CA ASP A 519 29.42 -27.46 -4.40
C ASP A 519 28.29 -27.37 -5.45
N LEU A 520 28.18 -26.24 -6.15
CA LEU A 520 27.09 -25.94 -7.08
C LEU A 520 27.54 -26.04 -8.54
N PHE A 521 26.61 -26.38 -9.43
CA PHE A 521 26.81 -26.24 -10.86
C PHE A 521 26.28 -24.89 -11.36
N GLN A 522 27.16 -24.06 -11.90
CA GLN A 522 26.81 -22.80 -12.54
C GLN A 522 26.70 -22.96 -14.06
N THR A 523 25.63 -22.40 -14.62
CA THR A 523 25.41 -22.29 -16.07
C THR A 523 26.22 -21.15 -16.66
N LYS A 524 26.39 -21.14 -17.99
CA LYS A 524 27.12 -20.07 -18.69
C LYS A 524 26.40 -18.72 -18.59
N GLU A 525 25.08 -18.74 -18.40
CA GLU A 525 24.23 -17.57 -18.21
C GLU A 525 24.22 -17.05 -16.75
N GLY A 526 25.06 -17.61 -15.87
CA GLY A 526 25.21 -17.15 -14.48
C GLY A 526 24.12 -17.63 -13.51
N ARG A 527 23.23 -18.53 -13.94
CA ARG A 527 22.26 -19.23 -13.07
C ARG A 527 22.86 -20.50 -12.50
N PHE A 528 22.29 -20.99 -11.40
CA PHE A 528 22.76 -22.20 -10.73
C PHE A 528 21.70 -23.30 -10.75
N LEU A 529 22.14 -24.55 -10.93
CA LEU A 529 21.28 -25.72 -10.72
C LEU A 529 21.05 -25.94 -9.23
N ILE A 530 19.84 -26.36 -8.86
CA ILE A 530 19.48 -26.53 -7.44
C ILE A 530 20.18 -27.77 -6.84
N PRO A 531 20.83 -27.65 -5.67
CA PRO A 531 21.39 -28.80 -4.95
C PRO A 531 20.35 -29.55 -4.11
N THR A 532 19.15 -28.96 -3.97
CA THR A 532 17.97 -29.47 -3.27
C THR A 532 16.76 -28.57 -3.58
N ALA A 533 15.53 -29.13 -3.58
CA ALA A 533 14.30 -28.35 -3.68
C ALA A 533 14.09 -27.38 -2.50
N GLU A 534 14.80 -27.56 -1.38
CA GLU A 534 14.84 -26.59 -0.28
C GLU A 534 15.09 -25.17 -0.79
N VAL A 535 16.01 -25.00 -1.74
CA VAL A 535 16.41 -23.69 -2.29
C VAL A 535 15.20 -22.94 -2.88
N PRO A 536 14.51 -23.46 -3.91
CA PRO A 536 13.36 -22.77 -4.47
C PRO A 536 12.13 -22.79 -3.57
N LEU A 537 11.84 -23.88 -2.84
CA LEU A 537 10.64 -23.98 -2.00
C LEU A 537 10.68 -22.98 -0.83
N THR A 538 11.84 -22.84 -0.19
CA THR A 538 12.02 -21.90 0.93
C THR A 538 11.92 -20.44 0.46
N ASN A 539 12.28 -20.17 -0.79
CA ASN A 539 12.22 -18.84 -1.39
C ASN A 539 10.90 -18.53 -2.11
N ILE A 540 9.87 -19.39 -2.05
CA ILE A 540 8.53 -19.08 -2.63
C ILE A 540 8.00 -17.76 -2.08
N TYR A 541 8.18 -17.55 -0.78
CA TYR A 541 7.75 -16.35 -0.07
C TYR A 541 8.90 -15.35 0.17
N ALA A 542 9.91 -15.36 -0.70
CA ALA A 542 10.97 -14.35 -0.64
C ALA A 542 10.34 -12.96 -0.83
N ASP A 543 10.61 -12.06 0.11
CA ASP A 543 10.08 -10.68 0.13
C ASP A 543 8.59 -10.54 0.45
N GLU A 544 7.95 -11.60 0.95
CA GLU A 544 6.53 -11.59 1.29
C GLU A 544 6.23 -11.54 2.81
N ILE A 545 5.01 -11.09 3.15
CA ILE A 545 4.40 -11.22 4.49
C ILE A 545 3.47 -12.42 4.46
N ILE A 546 3.70 -13.38 5.35
CA ILE A 546 2.72 -14.43 5.58
C ILE A 546 1.91 -14.05 6.83
N PRO A 547 0.58 -13.85 6.72
CA PRO A 547 -0.30 -13.67 7.87
C PRO A 547 -0.17 -14.86 8.83
N ALA A 548 -0.17 -14.59 10.14
CA ALA A 548 0.06 -15.63 11.15
C ALA A 548 -1.01 -16.73 11.12
N GLU A 549 -2.24 -16.37 10.75
CA GLU A 549 -3.37 -17.27 10.57
C GLU A 549 -3.20 -18.29 9.43
N ASN A 550 -2.31 -18.02 8.48
CA ASN A 550 -2.03 -18.91 7.35
C ASN A 550 -0.93 -19.94 7.68
N LEU A 551 -0.30 -19.84 8.85
CA LEU A 551 0.75 -20.77 9.29
C LEU A 551 0.15 -21.90 10.15
N PRO A 552 0.66 -23.15 10.05
CA PRO A 552 1.83 -23.55 9.27
C PRO A 552 1.51 -23.86 7.80
N LEU A 553 2.40 -23.46 6.88
CA LEU A 553 2.36 -23.86 5.48
C LEU A 553 3.34 -25.01 5.24
N GLN A 554 2.93 -26.03 4.48
CA GLN A 554 3.68 -27.27 4.31
C GLN A 554 3.81 -27.60 2.82
N TYR A 555 5.04 -27.63 2.32
CA TYR A 555 5.35 -27.88 0.91
C TYR A 555 6.16 -29.16 0.73
N THR A 556 5.89 -29.85 -0.36
CA THR A 556 6.72 -30.96 -0.83
C THR A 556 7.01 -30.84 -2.32
N ALA A 557 8.20 -31.30 -2.73
CA ALA A 557 8.55 -31.38 -4.15
C ALA A 557 9.44 -32.56 -4.44
N PHE A 558 9.17 -33.26 -5.55
CA PHE A 558 10.07 -34.24 -6.12
C PHE A 558 10.94 -33.59 -7.21
N THR A 559 12.25 -33.53 -7.00
CA THR A 559 13.17 -32.88 -7.94
C THR A 559 14.46 -33.67 -8.15
N PRO A 560 15.07 -33.60 -9.35
CA PRO A 560 16.49 -33.89 -9.50
C PRO A 560 17.31 -32.80 -8.79
N CYS A 561 18.29 -33.23 -8.01
CA CYS A 561 19.21 -32.41 -7.23
C CYS A 561 20.62 -32.53 -7.82
N PHE A 562 21.34 -31.41 -7.94
CA PHE A 562 22.65 -31.34 -8.60
C PHE A 562 23.74 -30.89 -7.63
N ARG A 563 24.78 -31.70 -7.41
CA ARG A 563 25.91 -31.38 -6.51
C ARG A 563 27.23 -31.73 -7.17
N SER A 564 28.20 -30.82 -7.11
CA SER A 564 29.53 -31.09 -7.68
C SER A 564 30.30 -32.16 -6.88
N GLU A 565 29.90 -32.40 -5.62
CA GLU A 565 30.55 -33.33 -4.69
C GLU A 565 32.05 -33.03 -4.51
N ALA A 566 32.41 -31.75 -4.61
CA ALA A 566 33.76 -31.26 -4.38
C ALA A 566 34.28 -31.70 -3.00
N GLY A 567 35.51 -32.20 -2.94
CA GLY A 567 36.11 -32.70 -1.70
C GLY A 567 35.76 -34.16 -1.32
N SER A 568 34.95 -34.87 -2.10
CA SER A 568 34.58 -36.28 -1.84
C SER A 568 35.44 -37.31 -2.59
N TYR A 569 36.65 -36.95 -3.02
CA TYR A 569 37.51 -37.84 -3.81
C TYR A 569 37.79 -39.17 -3.09
N GLY A 570 37.45 -40.29 -3.74
CA GLY A 570 37.67 -41.64 -3.20
C GLY A 570 36.62 -42.14 -2.20
N LYS A 571 35.63 -41.34 -1.80
CA LYS A 571 34.51 -41.77 -0.95
C LYS A 571 33.29 -42.16 -1.80
N ASP A 572 32.66 -43.30 -1.48
CA ASP A 572 31.41 -43.78 -2.10
C ASP A 572 31.40 -43.81 -3.64
N THR A 573 32.55 -44.10 -4.25
CA THR A 573 32.76 -44.01 -5.72
C THR A 573 31.98 -45.04 -6.54
N LYS A 574 31.44 -46.08 -5.89
CA LYS A 574 30.69 -47.16 -6.55
C LYS A 574 29.23 -47.17 -6.09
N GLY A 575 28.31 -47.20 -7.05
CA GLY A 575 26.86 -47.33 -6.80
C GLY A 575 26.13 -45.98 -6.84
N TYR A 576 24.97 -45.91 -6.17
CA TYR A 576 24.04 -44.78 -6.23
C TYR A 576 24.06 -43.87 -4.99
N LEU A 577 24.97 -44.11 -4.04
CA LEU A 577 24.99 -43.39 -2.76
C LEU A 577 25.44 -41.93 -2.90
N ARG A 578 26.43 -41.65 -3.75
CA ARG A 578 26.93 -40.30 -4.03
C ARG A 578 27.01 -40.10 -5.54
N GLN A 579 26.25 -39.14 -6.05
CA GLN A 579 26.10 -38.87 -7.49
C GLN A 579 26.02 -37.37 -7.71
N HIS A 580 26.45 -36.90 -8.89
CA HIS A 580 26.25 -35.49 -9.27
C HIS A 580 24.78 -35.13 -9.46
N GLN A 581 23.96 -36.11 -9.84
CA GLN A 581 22.51 -35.97 -9.95
C GLN A 581 21.82 -37.10 -9.19
N PHE A 582 20.89 -36.75 -8.31
CA PHE A 582 20.03 -37.70 -7.60
C PHE A 582 18.63 -37.13 -7.42
N ASN A 583 17.63 -37.98 -7.24
CA ASN A 583 16.25 -37.53 -7.02
C ASN A 583 15.94 -37.47 -5.53
N LYS A 584 15.25 -36.42 -5.09
CA LYS A 584 14.81 -36.24 -3.70
C LYS A 584 13.38 -35.74 -3.64
N VAL A 585 12.62 -36.25 -2.67
CA VAL A 585 11.36 -35.66 -2.21
C VAL A 585 11.69 -34.79 -1.01
N GLU A 586 11.48 -33.48 -1.14
CA GLU A 586 11.76 -32.52 -0.08
C GLU A 586 10.51 -32.18 0.72
N LEU A 587 10.69 -31.81 1.98
CA LEU A 587 9.66 -31.29 2.87
C LEU A 587 10.12 -29.92 3.39
N VAL A 588 9.30 -28.88 3.23
CA VAL A 588 9.59 -27.52 3.70
C VAL A 588 8.38 -27.00 4.47
N TRP A 589 8.61 -26.48 5.68
CA TRP A 589 7.57 -25.93 6.54
C TRP A 589 7.85 -24.47 6.86
N PHE A 590 6.83 -23.62 6.74
CA PHE A 590 6.82 -22.28 7.30
C PHE A 590 5.95 -22.30 8.56
N THR A 591 6.48 -21.87 9.70
CA THR A 591 5.78 -21.92 10.99
C THR A 591 5.96 -20.64 11.77
N LEU A 592 5.14 -20.46 12.82
CA LEU A 592 5.47 -19.50 13.87
C LEU A 592 6.75 -19.93 14.61
N PRO A 593 7.57 -19.00 15.12
CA PRO A 593 8.81 -19.32 15.83
C PRO A 593 8.61 -20.29 17.00
N GLU A 594 7.52 -20.12 17.75
CA GLU A 594 7.17 -20.90 18.93
C GLU A 594 6.80 -22.36 18.57
N GLN A 595 6.39 -22.60 17.33
CA GLN A 595 5.95 -23.92 16.83
C GLN A 595 7.07 -24.69 16.11
N SER A 596 8.24 -24.07 15.92
CA SER A 596 9.32 -24.62 15.09
C SER A 596 9.85 -25.98 15.58
N GLU A 597 9.96 -26.18 16.89
CA GLU A 597 10.41 -27.46 17.46
C GLU A 597 9.37 -28.57 17.27
N GLU A 598 8.08 -28.27 17.50
CA GLU A 598 7.01 -29.23 17.27
C GLU A 598 6.91 -29.63 15.79
N ALA A 599 7.03 -28.65 14.89
CA ALA A 599 7.05 -28.88 13.46
C ALA A 599 8.25 -29.72 13.01
N HIS A 600 9.44 -29.48 13.57
CA HIS A 600 10.63 -30.27 13.29
C HIS A 600 10.42 -31.74 13.69
N GLN A 601 9.88 -32.01 14.88
CA GLN A 601 9.57 -33.38 15.32
C GLN A 601 8.53 -34.07 14.43
N LYS A 602 7.49 -33.34 13.99
CA LYS A 602 6.49 -33.84 13.05
C LYS A 602 7.10 -34.15 11.68
N MET A 603 7.96 -33.28 11.16
CA MET A 603 8.63 -33.52 9.89
C MET A 603 9.57 -34.74 9.92
N VAL A 604 10.25 -34.98 11.05
CA VAL A 604 11.04 -36.20 11.29
C VAL A 604 10.14 -37.42 11.33
N SER A 605 9.01 -37.38 12.05
CA SER A 605 8.08 -38.52 12.13
C SER A 605 7.43 -38.85 10.79
N HIS A 606 7.17 -37.84 9.97
CA HIS A 606 6.74 -37.96 8.59
C HIS A 606 7.79 -38.75 7.78
N ALA A 607 9.07 -38.33 7.76
CA ALA A 607 10.17 -39.04 7.09
C ALA A 607 10.30 -40.50 7.53
N GLU A 608 10.21 -40.72 8.84
CA GLU A 608 10.29 -42.03 9.48
C GLU A 608 9.13 -42.96 9.09
N HIS A 609 7.93 -42.40 8.87
CA HIS A 609 6.76 -43.16 8.45
C HIS A 609 6.98 -43.83 7.08
N ILE A 610 7.63 -43.15 6.14
CA ILE A 610 7.96 -43.78 4.84
C ILE A 610 8.91 -44.95 5.00
N LEU A 611 9.92 -44.84 5.86
CA LEU A 611 10.83 -45.95 6.14
C LEU A 611 10.09 -47.14 6.76
N GLN A 612 9.12 -46.87 7.65
CA GLN A 612 8.25 -47.90 8.23
C GLN A 612 7.38 -48.59 7.17
N LEU A 613 6.75 -47.83 6.27
CA LEU A 613 5.94 -48.37 5.18
C LEU A 613 6.75 -49.20 4.18
N LEU A 614 8.02 -48.83 3.97
CA LEU A 614 8.95 -49.59 3.14
C LEU A 614 9.60 -50.76 3.88
N GLU A 615 9.27 -50.95 5.17
CA GLU A 615 9.85 -51.95 6.05
C GLU A 615 11.40 -51.86 6.13
N LEU A 616 11.94 -50.65 6.00
CA LEU A 616 13.38 -50.37 6.04
C LEU A 616 13.80 -50.05 7.49
N PRO A 617 14.68 -50.85 8.12
CA PRO A 617 15.22 -50.55 9.44
C PRO A 617 16.05 -49.27 9.42
N TYR A 618 15.87 -48.40 10.41
CA TYR A 618 16.57 -47.11 10.48
C TYR A 618 16.91 -46.69 11.92
N ARG A 619 17.76 -45.66 12.00
CA ARG A 619 18.12 -44.97 13.23
C ARG A 619 17.99 -43.46 13.02
N THR A 620 17.46 -42.78 14.01
CA THR A 620 17.33 -41.31 14.06
C THR A 620 18.46 -40.78 14.92
N MET A 621 19.21 -39.79 14.43
CA MET A 621 20.51 -39.41 14.97
C MET A 621 20.55 -37.90 15.21
N LEU A 622 20.68 -37.47 16.47
CA LEU A 622 20.98 -36.08 16.74
C LEU A 622 22.42 -35.79 16.33
N LEU A 623 22.58 -34.91 15.33
CA LEU A 623 23.89 -34.59 14.80
C LEU A 623 24.65 -33.63 15.71
N VAL A 624 25.94 -33.91 15.91
CA VAL A 624 26.87 -32.99 16.57
C VAL A 624 27.43 -31.95 15.58
N ARG A 625 27.98 -30.87 16.14
CA ARG A 625 28.83 -29.80 15.56
C ARG A 625 29.17 -29.79 14.07
N TRP A 626 29.60 -30.90 13.47
CA TRP A 626 30.16 -30.98 12.12
C TRP A 626 29.19 -31.47 11.04
N GLY A 627 28.04 -32.04 11.42
CA GLY A 627 27.18 -32.78 10.49
C GLY A 627 26.08 -31.98 9.77
N TYR A 628 25.78 -30.74 10.16
CA TYR A 628 24.60 -30.01 9.68
C TYR A 628 24.89 -28.63 9.09
N GLY A 629 24.02 -28.20 8.16
CA GLY A 629 24.19 -27.04 7.28
C GLY A 629 24.39 -25.69 7.97
N PHE A 630 24.84 -24.70 7.21
CA PHE A 630 25.23 -23.37 7.69
C PHE A 630 24.11 -22.64 8.47
N PHE A 631 22.86 -22.80 8.05
CA PHE A 631 21.69 -22.20 8.73
C PHE A 631 20.94 -23.14 9.69
N CYS A 632 21.35 -24.39 9.84
CA CYS A 632 20.64 -25.36 10.66
C CYS A 632 20.91 -25.13 12.16
N GLY A 633 19.86 -24.98 12.99
CA GLY A 633 19.98 -24.84 14.45
C GLY A 633 20.02 -26.17 15.21
N LYS A 634 19.42 -27.23 14.62
CA LYS A 634 19.30 -28.60 15.13
C LYS A 634 18.95 -29.54 13.96
N MET A 635 19.52 -30.74 13.94
CA MET A 635 19.28 -31.76 12.90
C MET A 635 19.16 -33.15 13.54
N LEU A 636 18.17 -33.94 13.11
CA LEU A 636 17.83 -35.27 13.61
C LEU A 636 17.91 -36.35 12.53
#